data_AF-A0A9D6QR61-F1
#
_entry.id   AF-A0A9D6QR61-F1
#
_cell.length_a   1.000
_cell.length_b   1.000
_cell.length_c   1.000
_cell.angle_alpha   90.00
_cell.angle_beta   90.00
_cell.angle_gamma   90.00
#
_symmetry.space_group_name_H-M   'P 1'
#
loop_
_entity.id
_entity.type
_entity.pdbx_description
1 polymer ?
#
loop_
_entity_poly.entity_id
_entity_poly.type
_entity_poly.pdbx_seq_one_letter_code
_entity_poly.pdbx_strand_id
1 'polypeptide(L)'
;MNARAENLFHDHVDAICRRTDRMFAVLMAIEYVGGIAAALLISPKTWSGSQSSIHVHVLAAVVLGALILSLPITLALVLPGRAVTRHVIAVAQMLDSALLIHLSGGRIETHFHIFGSLAFLAFYRDWRVLISASTVVALDHFLRGLYWPQSVYGVLSPSPFRWIEHTTWVVFEDIFIVLACRQSIHEMREIAVRRAFVEQVAQERAENISELQETRGQLNEALKAKTAFMSICGHELKTPLTSLSLQNQLAARAIRTGDTALLSRERISSMVNQTDSQIKRLLRLVDDMLDQSRIQMGKLKLEVEDVDLSELIEEVVGRYQQQAESAGSPIWLDNRQPLSGRWDRFRIEQVVTNLVSNAIKYGAGKPLEIGLSRRGNTAVIAVRDHGSGIAKEHHSKIFEQFERVSPSPHIAGLGLGLYITKNIVEQHGGTIRVESQPGQGSCFLVQLPLDAQAGQNAQTG
;
A
#
# COMPACT_ATOMS: atom_id res chain seq x y z
N MET A 1 -12.45 10.33 -13.25
CA MET A 1 -11.74 10.89 -14.41
C MET A 1 -12.15 12.34 -14.75
N ASN A 2 -13.44 12.66 -14.96
CA ASN A 2 -13.87 14.00 -15.42
C ASN A 2 -13.49 15.16 -14.49
N ALA A 3 -13.65 15.03 -13.16
CA ALA A 3 -13.34 16.13 -12.23
C ALA A 3 -11.84 16.48 -12.21
N ARG A 4 -10.94 15.49 -12.27
CA ARG A 4 -9.49 15.72 -12.28
C ARG A 4 -9.03 16.39 -13.57
N ALA A 5 -9.55 15.95 -14.71
CA ALA A 5 -9.27 16.56 -16.01
C ALA A 5 -9.76 18.02 -16.05
N GLU A 6 -10.95 18.30 -15.52
CA GLU A 6 -11.50 19.66 -15.49
C GLU A 6 -10.67 20.58 -14.58
N ASN A 7 -10.24 20.10 -13.41
CA ASN A 7 -9.34 20.87 -12.53
C ASN A 7 -8.00 21.18 -13.21
N LEU A 8 -7.37 20.17 -13.85
CA LEU A 8 -6.12 20.36 -14.59
C LEU A 8 -6.26 21.37 -15.74
N PHE A 9 -7.41 21.34 -16.42
CA PHE A 9 -7.72 22.29 -17.49
C PHE A 9 -7.86 23.72 -16.94
N HIS A 10 -8.67 23.91 -15.88
CA HIS A 10 -8.85 25.22 -15.24
C HIS A 10 -7.53 25.80 -14.71
N ASP A 11 -6.73 24.98 -14.02
CA ASP A 11 -5.41 25.40 -13.52
C ASP A 11 -4.51 25.89 -14.65
N HIS A 12 -4.55 25.21 -15.80
CA HIS A 12 -3.76 25.57 -16.97
C HIS A 12 -4.23 26.88 -17.62
N VAL A 13 -5.55 27.06 -17.78
CA VAL A 13 -6.16 28.30 -18.31
C VAL A 13 -5.82 29.49 -17.41
N ASP A 14 -5.96 29.34 -16.08
CA ASP A 14 -5.65 30.40 -15.12
C ASP A 14 -4.16 30.75 -15.13
N ALA A 15 -3.28 29.75 -15.25
CA ALA A 15 -1.84 29.97 -15.36
C ALA A 15 -1.46 30.75 -16.63
N ILE A 16 -2.12 30.46 -17.76
CA ILE A 16 -1.94 31.22 -19.00
C ILE A 16 -2.39 32.66 -18.81
N CYS A 17 -3.61 32.88 -18.30
CA CYS A 17 -4.13 34.24 -18.11
C CYS A 17 -3.20 35.10 -17.23
N ARG A 18 -2.75 34.55 -16.09
CA ARG A 18 -1.82 35.25 -15.19
C ARG A 18 -0.47 35.55 -15.83
N ARG A 19 0.06 34.64 -16.64
CA ARG A 19 1.33 34.84 -17.35
C ARG A 19 1.19 35.91 -18.42
N THR A 20 0.10 35.87 -19.19
CA THR A 20 -0.20 36.83 -20.24
C THR A 20 -0.43 38.22 -19.68
N ASP A 21 -1.13 38.37 -18.55
CA ASP A 21 -1.27 39.66 -17.86
C ASP A 21 0.09 40.28 -17.52
N ARG A 22 1.00 39.50 -16.92
CA ARG A 22 2.35 39.97 -16.58
C ARG A 22 3.18 40.34 -17.81
N MET A 23 3.04 39.58 -18.89
CA MET A 23 3.67 39.89 -20.17
C MET A 23 3.18 41.24 -20.69
N PHE A 24 1.85 41.50 -20.67
CA PHE A 24 1.28 42.78 -21.07
C PHE A 24 1.72 43.93 -20.18
N ALA A 25 1.86 43.73 -18.87
CA ALA A 25 2.39 44.77 -17.97
C ALA A 25 3.79 45.25 -18.40
N VAL A 26 4.65 44.31 -18.80
CA VAL A 26 6.00 44.62 -19.32
C VAL A 26 5.92 45.25 -20.70
N LEU A 27 5.12 44.67 -21.60
CA LEU A 27 4.95 45.17 -22.96
C LEU A 27 4.46 46.62 -22.96
N MET A 28 3.40 46.93 -22.21
CA MET A 28 2.83 48.27 -22.10
C MET A 28 3.81 49.28 -21.50
N ALA A 29 4.66 48.88 -20.55
CA ALA A 29 5.70 49.75 -20.03
C ALA A 29 6.75 50.09 -21.11
N ILE A 30 7.11 49.12 -21.94
CA ILE A 30 8.03 49.32 -23.08
C ILE A 30 7.37 50.20 -24.15
N GLU A 31 6.10 49.91 -24.50
CA GLU A 31 5.30 50.68 -25.46
C GLU A 31 5.15 52.13 -25.02
N TYR A 32 4.93 52.39 -23.73
CA TYR A 32 4.88 53.75 -23.19
C TYR A 32 6.18 54.53 -23.43
N VAL A 33 7.33 53.93 -23.11
CA VAL A 33 8.65 54.56 -23.33
C VAL A 33 8.89 54.77 -24.83
N GLY A 34 8.54 53.80 -25.67
CA GLY A 34 8.61 53.92 -27.13
C GLY A 34 7.69 55.00 -27.68
N GLY A 35 6.48 55.13 -27.13
CA GLY A 35 5.49 56.15 -27.46
C GLY A 35 5.96 57.55 -27.12
N ILE A 36 6.62 57.75 -25.96
CA ILE A 36 7.27 59.03 -25.62
C ILE A 36 8.36 59.36 -26.66
N ALA A 37 9.21 58.40 -27.00
CA ALA A 37 10.25 58.61 -28.00
C ALA A 37 9.66 58.97 -29.38
N ALA A 38 8.60 58.27 -29.81
CA ALA A 38 7.87 58.58 -31.04
C ALA A 38 7.25 59.99 -30.99
N ALA A 39 6.63 60.37 -29.88
CA ALA A 39 6.04 61.70 -29.69
C ALA A 39 7.10 62.81 -29.79
N LEU A 40 8.31 62.59 -29.28
CA LEU A 40 9.40 63.57 -29.34
C LEU A 40 10.08 63.64 -30.72
N LEU A 41 10.22 62.51 -31.42
CA LEU A 41 11.02 62.41 -32.65
C LEU A 41 10.21 62.54 -33.94
N ILE A 42 8.97 62.05 -33.94
CA ILE A 42 8.11 61.92 -35.12
C ILE A 42 7.07 63.03 -35.15
N SER A 43 6.37 63.27 -34.03
CA SER A 43 5.24 64.22 -33.97
C SER A 43 5.57 65.66 -34.40
N PRO A 44 6.75 66.25 -34.06
CA PRO A 44 7.10 67.61 -34.52
C PRO A 44 7.30 67.72 -36.04
N LYS A 45 7.49 66.59 -36.72
CA LYS A 45 7.75 66.53 -38.18
C LYS A 45 6.51 66.16 -38.99
N THR A 46 5.44 65.72 -38.35
CA THR A 46 4.22 65.23 -39.03
C THR A 46 3.12 66.28 -39.13
N TRP A 47 3.07 67.25 -38.21
CA TRP A 47 1.93 68.18 -38.08
C TRP A 47 2.17 69.63 -38.56
N SER A 48 3.38 70.02 -39.03
CA SER A 48 3.63 71.36 -39.58
C SER A 48 4.59 71.39 -40.79
N GLY A 49 4.19 72.14 -41.82
CA GLY A 49 5.10 72.64 -42.85
C GLY A 49 6.04 73.71 -42.28
N SER A 50 7.31 73.64 -42.67
CA SER A 50 8.40 74.62 -42.52
C SER A 50 8.93 75.05 -41.14
N GLN A 51 8.31 74.73 -39.99
CA GLN A 51 8.97 74.88 -38.67
C GLN A 51 8.64 73.74 -37.68
N SER A 52 9.68 73.07 -37.17
CA SER A 52 9.60 71.98 -36.19
C SER A 52 9.72 72.53 -34.77
N SER A 53 8.64 72.50 -34.00
CA SER A 53 8.65 72.81 -32.56
C SER A 53 7.85 71.77 -31.76
N ILE A 54 8.22 71.55 -30.49
CA ILE A 54 7.47 70.68 -29.59
C ILE A 54 6.15 71.40 -29.23
N HIS A 55 5.07 71.07 -29.92
CA HIS A 55 3.74 71.62 -29.67
C HIS A 55 3.08 70.97 -28.44
N VAL A 56 2.09 71.66 -27.87
CA VAL A 56 1.25 71.20 -26.73
C VAL A 56 0.70 69.78 -26.91
N HIS A 57 0.47 69.37 -28.17
CA HIS A 57 0.01 68.03 -28.52
C HIS A 57 0.97 66.90 -28.11
N VAL A 58 2.29 67.14 -28.08
CA VAL A 58 3.29 66.15 -27.65
C VAL A 58 3.18 65.90 -26.15
N LEU A 59 3.09 66.96 -25.34
CA LEU A 59 2.95 66.84 -23.88
C LEU A 59 1.61 66.19 -23.52
N ALA A 60 0.53 66.58 -24.21
CA ALA A 60 -0.79 65.98 -24.03
C ALA A 60 -0.79 64.48 -24.34
N ALA A 61 -0.10 64.05 -25.40
CA ALA A 61 0.03 62.64 -25.75
C ALA A 61 0.80 61.82 -24.70
N VAL A 62 1.89 62.37 -24.14
CA VAL A 62 2.63 61.71 -23.05
C VAL A 62 1.77 61.51 -21.81
N VAL A 63 1.05 62.56 -21.38
CA VAL A 63 0.15 62.48 -20.22
C VAL A 63 -1.00 61.51 -20.48
N LEU A 64 -1.61 61.57 -21.66
CA LEU A 64 -2.71 60.69 -22.03
C LEU A 64 -2.27 59.22 -22.11
N GLY A 65 -1.09 58.95 -22.68
CA GLY A 65 -0.50 57.61 -22.69
C GLY A 65 -0.27 57.06 -21.28
N ALA A 66 0.24 57.88 -20.36
CA ALA A 66 0.42 57.49 -18.96
C ALA A 66 -0.92 57.11 -18.30
N LEU A 67 -1.98 57.89 -18.56
CA LEU A 67 -3.31 57.61 -18.04
C LEU A 67 -3.90 56.32 -18.62
N ILE A 68 -3.79 56.11 -19.94
CA ILE A 68 -4.28 54.90 -20.63
C ILE A 68 -3.61 53.65 -20.07
N LEU A 69 -2.29 53.69 -19.83
CA LEU A 69 -1.51 52.50 -19.51
C LEU A 69 -1.35 52.24 -18.00
N SER A 70 -1.53 53.24 -17.14
CA SER A 70 -1.37 53.08 -15.68
C SER A 70 -2.34 52.07 -15.06
N LEU A 71 -3.62 52.12 -15.44
CA LEU A 71 -4.66 51.21 -14.94
C LEU A 71 -4.44 49.74 -15.35
N PRO A 72 -4.28 49.38 -16.64
CA PRO A 72 -4.06 47.99 -17.04
C PRO A 72 -2.77 47.41 -16.44
N ILE A 73 -1.68 48.17 -16.38
CA ILE A 73 -0.42 47.72 -15.74
C ILE A 73 -0.67 47.42 -14.26
N THR A 74 -1.38 48.28 -13.54
CA THR A 74 -1.69 48.07 -12.12
C THR A 74 -2.55 46.82 -11.93
N LEU A 75 -3.61 46.65 -12.73
CA LEU A 75 -4.47 45.47 -12.66
C LEU A 75 -3.73 44.18 -13.01
N ALA A 76 -2.83 44.21 -13.99
CA ALA A 76 -2.00 43.06 -14.37
C ALA A 76 -1.08 42.60 -13.22
N LEU A 77 -0.60 43.54 -12.40
CA LEU A 77 0.27 43.23 -11.26
C LEU A 77 -0.52 42.80 -10.02
N VAL A 78 -1.66 43.45 -9.75
CA VAL A 78 -2.43 43.27 -8.50
C VAL A 78 -3.53 42.21 -8.62
N LEU A 79 -4.21 42.15 -9.77
CA LEU A 79 -5.35 41.25 -10.02
C LEU A 79 -5.13 40.37 -11.28
N PRO A 80 -4.02 39.62 -11.37
CA PRO A 80 -3.76 38.77 -12.53
C PRO A 80 -4.76 37.59 -12.59
N GLY A 81 -5.10 37.17 -13.81
CA GLY A 81 -6.00 36.07 -14.14
C GLY A 81 -7.48 36.47 -14.21
N ARG A 82 -7.85 37.68 -13.79
CA ARG A 82 -9.25 38.13 -13.80
C ARG A 82 -9.69 38.54 -15.21
N ALA A 83 -10.97 38.29 -15.52
CA ALA A 83 -11.55 38.71 -16.80
C ALA A 83 -11.49 40.22 -17.00
N VAL A 84 -11.79 40.98 -15.95
CA VAL A 84 -11.71 42.44 -15.99
C VAL A 84 -10.31 42.91 -16.40
N THR A 85 -9.25 42.32 -15.83
CA THR A 85 -7.85 42.68 -16.13
C THR A 85 -7.54 42.56 -17.62
N ARG A 86 -7.81 41.40 -18.23
CA ARG A 86 -7.52 41.17 -19.66
C ARG A 86 -8.38 42.02 -20.61
N HIS A 87 -9.63 42.30 -20.26
CA HIS A 87 -10.47 43.20 -21.06
C HIS A 87 -9.99 44.67 -20.95
N VAL A 88 -9.56 45.11 -19.76
CA VAL A 88 -8.99 46.46 -19.58
C VAL A 88 -7.67 46.59 -20.34
N ILE A 89 -6.82 45.55 -20.32
CA ILE A 89 -5.59 45.48 -21.13
C ILE A 89 -5.92 45.62 -22.62
N ALA A 90 -6.89 44.86 -23.13
CA ALA A 90 -7.28 44.91 -24.53
C ALA A 90 -7.77 46.30 -24.96
N VAL A 91 -8.61 46.94 -24.15
CA VAL A 91 -9.08 48.30 -24.39
C VAL A 91 -7.90 49.28 -24.41
N ALA A 92 -7.03 49.23 -23.42
CA ALA A 92 -5.88 50.12 -23.33
C ALA A 92 -4.90 49.94 -24.50
N GLN A 93 -4.68 48.70 -24.96
CA GLN A 93 -3.83 48.41 -26.10
C GLN A 93 -4.36 49.04 -27.40
N MET A 94 -5.68 49.05 -27.58
CA MET A 94 -6.30 49.68 -28.74
C MET A 94 -6.27 51.21 -28.64
N LEU A 95 -6.45 51.77 -27.45
CA LEU A 95 -6.31 53.21 -27.21
C LEU A 95 -4.86 53.70 -27.40
N ASP A 96 -3.87 52.92 -26.98
CA ASP A 96 -2.46 53.22 -27.23
C ASP A 96 -2.13 53.15 -28.73
N SER A 97 -2.63 52.13 -29.43
CA SER A 97 -2.55 52.04 -30.89
C SER A 97 -3.16 53.29 -31.57
N ALA A 98 -4.33 53.73 -31.10
CA ALA A 98 -5.00 54.93 -31.59
C ALA A 98 -4.17 56.20 -31.34
N LEU A 99 -3.49 56.30 -30.20
CA LEU A 99 -2.59 57.39 -29.86
C LEU A 99 -1.34 57.40 -30.76
N LEU A 100 -0.73 56.25 -31.02
CA LEU A 100 0.41 56.12 -31.94
C LEU A 100 0.06 56.53 -33.37
N ILE A 101 -1.13 56.13 -33.86
CA ILE A 101 -1.66 56.56 -35.16
C ILE A 101 -1.83 58.08 -35.21
N HIS A 102 -2.34 58.69 -34.13
CA HIS A 102 -2.45 60.15 -34.04
C HIS A 102 -1.09 60.84 -34.11
N LEU A 103 -0.11 60.36 -33.34
CA LEU A 103 1.25 60.91 -33.31
C LEU A 103 1.95 60.82 -34.67
N SER A 104 1.67 59.77 -35.44
CA SER A 104 2.22 59.58 -36.79
C SER A 104 1.52 60.41 -37.88
N GLY A 105 0.40 61.08 -37.55
CA GLY A 105 -0.41 61.82 -38.51
C GLY A 105 -1.26 60.90 -39.39
N GLY A 106 -1.74 59.78 -38.86
CA GLY A 106 -2.61 58.85 -39.58
C GLY A 106 -1.87 57.98 -40.62
N ARG A 107 -0.58 57.70 -40.41
CA ARG A 107 0.20 56.84 -41.31
C ARG A 107 -0.32 55.40 -41.30
N ILE A 108 -0.47 54.82 -42.49
CA ILE A 108 -0.98 53.45 -42.65
C ILE A 108 -0.06 52.45 -41.96
N GLU A 109 1.26 52.67 -41.97
CA GLU A 109 2.22 51.78 -41.33
C GLU A 109 1.97 51.66 -39.81
N THR A 110 1.49 52.72 -39.16
CA THR A 110 1.17 52.67 -37.73
C THR A 110 -0.13 51.91 -37.41
N HIS A 111 -1.00 51.69 -38.40
CA HIS A 111 -2.19 50.85 -38.21
C HIS A 111 -1.82 49.36 -38.05
N PHE A 112 -0.64 48.92 -38.53
CA PHE A 112 -0.14 47.56 -38.26
C PHE A 112 0.00 47.24 -36.77
N HIS A 113 0.13 48.25 -35.91
CA HIS A 113 0.16 48.06 -34.46
C HIS A 113 -1.15 47.46 -33.91
N ILE A 114 -2.29 47.78 -34.53
CA ILE A 114 -3.60 47.22 -34.16
C ILE A 114 -3.61 45.70 -34.40
N PHE A 115 -3.23 45.27 -35.60
CA PHE A 115 -3.16 43.86 -35.99
C PHE A 115 -2.16 43.09 -35.09
N GLY A 116 -0.96 43.64 -34.90
CA GLY A 116 0.04 43.05 -33.99
C GLY A 116 -0.47 42.91 -32.56
N SER A 117 -1.21 43.91 -32.06
CA SER A 117 -1.81 43.88 -30.73
C SER A 117 -2.93 42.84 -30.60
N LEU A 118 -3.79 42.69 -31.61
CA LEU A 118 -4.82 41.64 -31.64
C LEU A 118 -4.19 40.24 -31.63
N ALA A 119 -3.11 40.05 -32.39
CA ALA A 119 -2.34 38.81 -32.37
C ALA A 119 -1.73 38.50 -30.99
N PHE A 120 -1.21 39.51 -30.27
CA PHE A 120 -0.73 39.31 -28.90
C PHE A 120 -1.86 39.01 -27.91
N LEU A 121 -3.03 39.64 -28.06
CA LEU A 121 -4.19 39.36 -27.21
C LEU A 121 -4.68 37.91 -27.37
N ALA A 122 -4.41 37.26 -28.50
CA ALA A 122 -4.65 35.84 -28.70
C ALA A 122 -3.93 34.93 -27.68
N PHE A 123 -2.86 35.40 -27.03
CA PHE A 123 -2.15 34.63 -26.00
C PHE A 123 -2.98 34.39 -24.74
N TYR A 124 -4.06 35.16 -24.52
CA TYR A 124 -5.05 34.82 -23.51
C TYR A 124 -5.83 33.54 -23.83
N ARG A 125 -5.85 33.14 -25.12
CA ARG A 125 -6.70 32.07 -25.66
C ARG A 125 -8.18 32.29 -25.37
N ASP A 126 -8.58 33.54 -25.09
CA ASP A 126 -9.95 33.95 -24.81
C ASP A 126 -10.42 34.90 -25.91
N TRP A 127 -11.14 34.35 -26.90
CA TRP A 127 -11.61 35.09 -28.06
C TRP A 127 -12.53 36.27 -27.71
N ARG A 128 -13.13 36.29 -26.51
CA ARG A 128 -14.01 37.38 -26.07
C ARG A 128 -13.24 38.68 -25.87
N VAL A 129 -11.94 38.60 -25.59
CA VAL A 129 -11.05 39.76 -25.43
C VAL A 129 -10.93 40.54 -26.73
N LEU A 130 -10.94 39.84 -27.88
CA LEU A 130 -10.89 40.45 -29.21
C LEU A 130 -12.12 41.31 -29.47
N ILE A 131 -13.32 40.90 -29.01
CA ILE A 131 -14.54 41.71 -29.14
C ILE A 131 -14.35 43.09 -28.51
N SER A 132 -13.75 43.14 -27.31
CA SER A 132 -13.49 44.41 -26.62
C SER A 132 -12.51 45.27 -27.39
N ALA A 133 -11.42 44.68 -27.90
CA ALA A 133 -10.42 45.40 -28.69
C ALA A 133 -11.03 45.94 -30.00
N SER A 134 -11.66 45.09 -30.80
CA SER A 134 -12.22 45.44 -32.11
C SER A 134 -13.34 46.48 -32.00
N THR A 135 -14.11 46.45 -30.91
CA THR A 135 -15.11 47.50 -30.62
C THR A 135 -14.45 48.87 -30.42
N VAL A 136 -13.34 48.94 -29.67
CA VAL A 136 -12.59 50.19 -29.46
C VAL A 136 -12.05 50.71 -30.78
N VAL A 137 -11.45 49.85 -31.61
CA VAL A 137 -10.92 50.23 -32.93
C VAL A 137 -12.00 50.79 -33.83
N ALA A 138 -13.14 50.10 -33.94
CA ALA A 138 -14.26 50.53 -34.79
C ALA A 138 -14.82 51.89 -34.34
N LEU A 139 -15.06 52.07 -33.03
CA LEU A 139 -15.55 53.33 -32.46
C LEU A 139 -14.56 54.46 -32.67
N ASP A 140 -13.27 54.20 -32.44
CA ASP A 140 -12.21 55.17 -32.59
C ASP A 140 -12.08 55.65 -34.05
N HIS A 141 -12.05 54.73 -35.02
CA HIS A 141 -11.93 55.05 -36.44
C HIS A 141 -13.19 55.76 -36.97
N PHE A 142 -14.38 55.39 -36.46
CA PHE A 142 -15.61 56.08 -36.80
C PHE A 142 -15.64 57.52 -36.25
N LEU A 143 -15.43 57.69 -34.93
CA LEU A 143 -15.54 58.99 -34.27
C LEU A 143 -14.44 59.95 -34.74
N ARG A 144 -13.17 59.52 -34.71
CA ARG A 144 -12.07 60.37 -35.17
C ARG A 144 -12.09 60.54 -36.68
N GLY A 145 -12.57 59.56 -37.44
CA GLY A 145 -12.79 59.70 -38.87
C GLY A 145 -13.82 60.79 -39.22
N LEU A 146 -14.83 61.00 -38.37
CA LEU A 146 -15.84 62.03 -38.55
C LEU A 146 -15.34 63.43 -38.14
N TYR A 147 -14.69 63.55 -36.98
CA TYR A 147 -14.34 64.85 -36.41
C TYR A 147 -12.91 65.32 -36.74
N TRP A 148 -11.95 64.41 -36.87
CA TRP A 148 -10.53 64.69 -37.12
C TRP A 148 -9.90 63.69 -38.09
N PRO A 149 -10.40 63.59 -39.34
CA PRO A 149 -10.03 62.54 -40.29
C PRO A 149 -8.53 62.45 -40.58
N GLN A 150 -7.83 63.59 -40.58
CA GLN A 150 -6.38 63.68 -40.76
C GLN A 150 -5.58 62.91 -39.69
N SER A 151 -6.11 62.79 -38.47
CA SER A 151 -5.43 62.10 -37.37
C SER A 151 -5.46 60.58 -37.46
N VAL A 152 -6.36 60.03 -38.29
CA VAL A 152 -6.51 58.59 -38.50
C VAL A 152 -6.11 58.21 -39.91
N TYR A 153 -6.55 58.96 -40.92
CA TYR A 153 -6.38 58.58 -42.32
C TYR A 153 -5.32 59.40 -43.06
N GLY A 154 -4.66 60.36 -42.39
CA GLY A 154 -3.66 61.24 -43.00
C GLY A 154 -4.20 62.18 -44.08
N VAL A 155 -5.51 62.28 -44.24
CA VAL A 155 -6.18 63.12 -45.25
C VAL A 155 -7.33 63.92 -44.65
N LEU A 156 -7.60 65.09 -45.21
CA LEU A 156 -8.67 66.00 -44.74
C LEU A 156 -10.09 65.56 -45.16
N SER A 157 -10.21 64.87 -46.29
CA SER A 157 -11.51 64.47 -46.86
C SER A 157 -11.48 62.99 -47.28
N PRO A 158 -11.56 62.05 -46.32
CA PRO A 158 -11.67 60.63 -46.61
C PRO A 158 -13.06 60.27 -47.13
N SER A 159 -13.18 59.09 -47.75
CA SER A 159 -14.49 58.49 -48.03
C SER A 159 -15.26 58.26 -46.71
N PRO A 160 -16.57 58.56 -46.63
CA PRO A 160 -17.39 58.28 -45.44
C PRO A 160 -17.40 56.80 -45.02
N PHE A 161 -17.08 55.89 -45.93
CA PHE A 161 -17.03 54.44 -45.70
C PHE A 161 -15.65 53.92 -45.29
N ARG A 162 -14.63 54.78 -45.20
CA ARG A 162 -13.25 54.34 -44.91
C ARG A 162 -13.09 53.64 -43.56
N TRP A 163 -13.88 54.02 -42.56
CA TRP A 163 -13.89 53.35 -41.26
C TRP A 163 -14.44 51.91 -41.35
N ILE A 164 -15.39 51.65 -42.27
CA ILE A 164 -15.92 50.31 -42.53
C ILE A 164 -14.84 49.42 -43.15
N GLU A 165 -14.06 49.95 -44.10
CA GLU A 165 -12.94 49.22 -44.72
C GLU A 165 -11.93 48.76 -43.65
N HIS A 166 -11.51 49.66 -42.76
CA HIS A 166 -10.56 49.33 -41.67
C HIS A 166 -11.17 48.31 -40.70
N THR A 167 -12.43 48.51 -40.30
CA THR A 167 -13.13 47.57 -39.41
C THR A 167 -13.29 46.19 -40.06
N THR A 168 -13.50 46.13 -41.38
CA THR A 168 -13.62 44.87 -42.12
C THR A 168 -12.31 44.08 -42.10
N TRP A 169 -11.15 44.75 -42.22
CA TRP A 169 -9.85 44.07 -42.10
C TRP A 169 -9.59 43.51 -40.70
N VAL A 170 -10.00 44.25 -39.66
CA VAL A 170 -9.92 43.76 -38.26
C VAL A 170 -10.82 42.55 -38.06
N VAL A 171 -12.07 42.60 -38.52
CA VAL A 171 -13.00 41.46 -38.43
C VAL A 171 -12.47 40.25 -39.20
N PHE A 172 -11.87 40.47 -40.37
CA PHE A 172 -11.26 39.41 -41.16
C PHE A 172 -10.12 38.71 -40.41
N GLU A 173 -9.21 39.47 -39.76
CA GLU A 173 -8.15 38.92 -38.92
C GLU A 173 -8.71 38.16 -37.71
N ASP A 174 -9.67 38.77 -37.00
CA ASP A 174 -10.29 38.20 -35.80
C ASP A 174 -10.86 36.80 -36.05
N ILE A 175 -11.40 36.52 -37.25
CA ILE A 175 -11.90 35.18 -37.60
C ILE A 175 -10.80 34.13 -37.42
N PHE A 176 -9.59 34.37 -37.92
CA PHE A 176 -8.49 33.42 -37.79
C PHE A 176 -8.01 33.29 -36.36
N ILE A 177 -7.93 34.40 -35.62
CA ILE A 177 -7.50 34.39 -34.22
C ILE A 177 -8.53 33.67 -33.34
N VAL A 178 -9.82 33.88 -33.57
CA VAL A 178 -10.91 33.17 -32.87
C VAL A 178 -10.81 31.67 -33.12
N LEU A 179 -10.61 31.25 -34.37
CA LEU A 179 -10.42 29.83 -34.71
C LEU A 179 -9.22 29.24 -33.99
N ALA A 180 -8.08 29.94 -33.98
CA ALA A 180 -6.87 29.52 -33.28
C ALA A 180 -7.09 29.41 -31.75
N CYS A 181 -7.78 30.37 -31.14
CA CYS A 181 -8.10 30.33 -29.70
C CYS A 181 -8.99 29.12 -29.37
N ARG A 182 -10.01 28.87 -30.20
CA ARG A 182 -10.92 27.71 -30.01
C ARG A 182 -10.18 26.39 -30.16
N GLN A 183 -9.33 26.26 -31.17
CA GLN A 183 -8.50 25.07 -31.36
C GLN A 183 -7.56 24.86 -30.16
N SER A 184 -6.87 25.92 -29.70
CA SER A 184 -5.95 25.81 -28.58
C SER A 184 -6.65 25.41 -27.26
N ILE A 185 -7.87 25.92 -27.02
CA ILE A 185 -8.70 25.46 -25.88
C ILE A 185 -9.04 23.98 -25.98
N HIS A 186 -9.41 23.51 -27.17
CA HIS A 186 -9.73 22.11 -27.39
C HIS A 186 -8.52 21.21 -27.10
N GLU A 187 -7.36 21.54 -27.66
CA GLU A 187 -6.10 20.81 -27.42
C GLU A 187 -5.70 20.79 -25.94
N MET A 188 -5.85 21.91 -25.23
CA MET A 188 -5.61 21.97 -23.78
C MET A 188 -6.51 21.00 -23.01
N ARG A 189 -7.78 20.88 -23.41
CA ARG A 189 -8.73 19.97 -22.77
C ARG A 189 -8.35 18.50 -23.01
N GLU A 190 -7.96 18.15 -24.22
CA GLU A 190 -7.49 16.79 -24.53
C GLU A 190 -6.24 16.42 -23.73
N ILE A 191 -5.28 17.34 -23.61
CA ILE A 191 -4.07 17.14 -22.80
C ILE A 191 -4.44 16.92 -21.33
N ALA A 192 -5.36 17.71 -20.79
CA ALA A 192 -5.82 17.56 -19.41
C ALA A 192 -6.50 16.20 -19.16
N VAL A 193 -7.33 15.73 -20.09
CA VAL A 193 -7.95 14.40 -20.04
C VAL A 193 -6.91 13.30 -20.10
N ARG A 194 -5.97 13.37 -21.05
CA ARG A 194 -4.91 12.37 -21.22
C ARG A 194 -4.01 12.30 -19.97
N ARG A 195 -3.69 13.45 -19.38
CA ARG A 195 -2.91 13.51 -18.14
C ARG A 195 -3.66 12.90 -16.97
N ALA A 196 -4.95 13.23 -16.80
CA ALA A 196 -5.77 12.64 -15.74
C ALA A 196 -5.87 11.11 -15.87
N PHE A 197 -5.99 10.59 -17.11
CA PHE A 197 -5.99 9.16 -17.36
C PHE A 197 -4.66 8.50 -16.98
N VAL A 198 -3.53 9.10 -17.37
CA VAL A 198 -2.19 8.59 -16.99
C VAL A 198 -1.98 8.59 -15.49
N GLU A 199 -2.39 9.67 -14.79
CA GLU A 199 -2.32 9.75 -13.32
C GLU A 199 -3.15 8.64 -12.66
N GLN A 200 -4.36 8.37 -13.17
CA GLN A 200 -5.22 7.29 -12.66
C GLN A 200 -4.59 5.90 -12.87
N VAL A 201 -4.12 5.60 -14.09
CA VAL A 201 -3.48 4.30 -14.39
C VAL A 201 -2.21 4.09 -13.55
N ALA A 202 -1.44 5.17 -13.29
CA ALA A 202 -0.26 5.09 -12.44
C ALA A 202 -0.63 4.76 -11.00
N GLN A 203 -1.73 5.33 -10.48
CA GLN A 203 -2.22 5.05 -9.14
C GLN A 203 -2.71 3.59 -9.00
N GLU A 204 -3.56 3.13 -9.92
CA GLU A 204 -4.05 1.73 -9.94
C GLU A 204 -2.89 0.72 -10.01
N ARG A 205 -1.86 1.03 -10.82
CA ARG A 205 -0.65 0.19 -10.89
C ARG A 205 0.13 0.17 -9.58
N ALA A 206 0.23 1.29 -8.88
CA ALA A 206 0.94 1.35 -7.60
C ALA A 206 0.23 0.51 -6.53
N GLU A 207 -1.10 0.57 -6.49
CA GLU A 207 -1.93 -0.24 -5.58
C GLU A 207 -1.75 -1.74 -5.87
N ASN A 208 -1.86 -2.17 -7.13
CA ASN A 208 -1.66 -3.56 -7.54
C ASN A 208 -0.24 -4.09 -7.21
N ILE A 209 0.79 -3.26 -7.37
CA ILE A 209 2.17 -3.64 -7.03
C ILE A 209 2.32 -3.87 -5.52
N SER A 210 1.69 -3.02 -4.69
CA SER A 210 1.72 -3.14 -3.24
C SER A 210 1.05 -4.45 -2.78
N GLU A 211 -0.14 -4.75 -3.29
CA GLU A 211 -0.87 -5.98 -2.98
C GLU A 211 -0.10 -7.24 -3.41
N LEU A 212 0.53 -7.19 -4.60
CA LEU A 212 1.35 -8.28 -5.09
C LEU A 212 2.59 -8.52 -4.21
N GLN A 213 3.22 -7.46 -3.72
CA GLN A 213 4.37 -7.56 -2.82
C GLN A 213 3.99 -8.19 -1.48
N GLU A 214 2.86 -7.79 -0.90
CA GLU A 214 2.35 -8.36 0.35
C GLU A 214 2.05 -9.85 0.20
N THR A 215 1.29 -10.22 -0.84
CA THR A 215 0.95 -11.62 -1.14
C THR A 215 2.20 -12.47 -1.37
N ARG A 216 3.20 -11.93 -2.09
CA ARG A 216 4.48 -12.61 -2.32
C ARG A 216 5.28 -12.76 -1.02
N GLY A 217 5.20 -11.80 -0.11
CA GLY A 217 5.78 -11.88 1.23
C GLY A 217 5.22 -13.08 2.01
N GLN A 218 3.90 -13.16 2.11
CA GLN A 218 3.18 -14.25 2.79
C GLN A 218 3.52 -15.63 2.19
N LEU A 219 3.53 -15.74 0.85
CA LEU A 219 3.90 -16.98 0.17
C LEU A 219 5.34 -17.41 0.50
N ASN A 220 6.28 -16.46 0.50
CA ASN A 220 7.67 -16.76 0.81
C ASN A 220 7.85 -17.22 2.26
N GLU A 221 7.13 -16.63 3.21
CA GLU A 221 7.15 -17.08 4.60
C GLU A 221 6.59 -18.49 4.76
N ALA A 222 5.46 -18.78 4.12
CA ALA A 222 4.88 -20.13 4.09
C ALA A 222 5.83 -21.15 3.46
N LEU A 223 6.51 -20.80 2.37
CA LEU A 223 7.52 -21.65 1.72
C LEU A 223 8.74 -21.89 2.61
N LYS A 224 9.22 -20.86 3.32
CA LYS A 224 10.32 -20.99 4.29
C LYS A 224 9.92 -21.94 5.43
N ALA A 225 8.74 -21.77 6.02
CA ALA A 225 8.23 -22.64 7.08
C ALA A 225 8.12 -24.11 6.59
N LYS A 226 7.57 -24.33 5.40
CA LYS A 226 7.50 -25.66 4.78
C LYS A 226 8.88 -26.29 4.57
N THR A 227 9.85 -25.50 4.12
CA THR A 227 11.22 -25.99 3.86
C THR A 227 11.94 -26.32 5.17
N ALA A 228 11.79 -25.48 6.18
CA ALA A 228 12.31 -25.73 7.53
C ALA A 228 11.73 -27.02 8.13
N PHE A 229 10.42 -27.24 7.97
CA PHE A 229 9.75 -28.48 8.38
C PHE A 229 10.37 -29.72 7.74
N MET A 230 10.51 -29.73 6.41
CA MET A 230 11.10 -30.87 5.69
C MET A 230 12.54 -31.18 6.16
N SER A 231 13.32 -30.14 6.47
CA SER A 231 14.67 -30.29 7.02
C SER A 231 14.66 -30.94 8.42
N ILE A 232 13.78 -30.45 9.32
CA ILE A 232 13.63 -30.98 10.68
C ILE A 232 13.16 -32.45 10.64
N CYS A 233 12.17 -32.77 9.80
CA CYS A 233 11.72 -34.14 9.57
C CYS A 233 12.86 -35.05 9.12
N GLY A 234 13.66 -34.60 8.15
CA GLY A 234 14.82 -35.36 7.66
C GLY A 234 15.83 -35.65 8.77
N HIS A 235 16.12 -34.66 9.63
CA HIS A 235 17.05 -34.84 10.75
C HIS A 235 16.52 -35.82 11.81
N GLU A 236 15.29 -35.64 12.27
CA GLU A 236 14.69 -36.49 13.32
C GLU A 236 14.46 -37.93 12.88
N LEU A 237 14.24 -38.18 11.58
CA LEU A 237 14.19 -39.54 11.01
C LEU A 237 15.59 -40.16 10.88
N LYS A 238 16.60 -39.36 10.51
CA LYS A 238 17.97 -39.85 10.30
C LYS A 238 18.60 -40.38 11.59
N THR A 239 18.33 -39.76 12.73
CA THR A 239 18.89 -40.18 14.04
C THR A 239 18.55 -41.63 14.43
N PRO A 240 17.27 -42.05 14.55
CA PRO A 240 16.92 -43.43 14.88
C PRO A 240 17.36 -44.41 13.78
N LEU A 241 17.28 -44.03 12.50
CA LEU A 241 17.77 -44.85 11.40
C LEU A 241 19.28 -45.12 11.49
N THR A 242 20.07 -44.12 11.86
CA THR A 242 21.52 -44.27 12.05
C THR A 242 21.82 -45.21 13.20
N SER A 243 21.07 -45.11 14.31
CA SER A 243 21.19 -46.00 15.46
C SER A 243 20.85 -47.45 15.11
N LEU A 244 19.75 -47.67 14.38
CA LEU A 244 19.35 -48.99 13.88
C LEU A 244 20.40 -49.58 12.94
N SER A 245 20.92 -48.77 12.01
CA SER A 245 22.00 -49.20 11.09
C SER A 245 23.24 -49.63 11.86
N LEU A 246 23.66 -48.87 12.89
CA LEU A 246 24.82 -49.22 13.71
C LEU A 246 24.60 -50.51 14.49
N GLN A 247 23.43 -50.70 15.11
CA GLN A 247 23.09 -51.93 15.84
C GLN A 247 23.10 -53.14 14.92
N ASN A 248 22.55 -53.03 13.71
CA ASN A 248 22.58 -54.08 12.72
C ASN A 248 24.02 -54.42 12.27
N GLN A 249 24.88 -53.41 12.07
CA GLN A 249 26.29 -53.62 11.76
C GLN A 249 27.05 -54.33 12.88
N LEU A 250 26.78 -53.96 14.15
CA LEU A 250 27.37 -54.62 15.33
C LEU A 250 26.92 -56.07 15.44
N ALA A 251 25.62 -56.35 15.24
CA ALA A 251 25.09 -57.73 15.22
C ALA A 251 25.78 -58.56 14.13
N ALA A 252 25.83 -58.03 12.91
CA ALA A 252 26.47 -58.70 11.79
C ALA A 252 27.97 -58.94 12.03
N ARG A 253 28.69 -58.01 12.66
CA ARG A 253 30.09 -58.19 13.04
C ARG A 253 30.26 -59.31 14.07
N ALA A 254 29.45 -59.31 15.14
CA ALA A 254 29.51 -60.32 16.19
C ALA A 254 29.32 -61.74 15.64
N ILE A 255 28.35 -61.90 14.73
CA ILE A 255 28.09 -63.17 14.04
C ILE A 255 29.28 -63.59 13.17
N ARG A 256 29.85 -62.66 12.37
CA ARG A 256 30.98 -62.97 11.47
C ARG A 256 32.26 -63.36 12.22
N THR A 257 32.55 -62.71 13.34
CA THR A 257 33.81 -62.93 14.09
C THR A 257 33.71 -64.03 15.12
N GLY A 258 32.52 -64.60 15.37
CA GLY A 258 32.29 -65.58 16.44
C GLY A 258 32.57 -65.02 17.84
N ASP A 259 32.38 -63.70 18.03
CA ASP A 259 32.68 -63.04 19.30
C ASP A 259 31.61 -63.40 20.34
N THR A 260 31.92 -64.39 21.18
CA THR A 260 31.02 -64.93 22.21
C THR A 260 30.62 -63.89 23.26
N ALA A 261 31.42 -62.84 23.46
CA ALA A 261 31.10 -61.74 24.38
C ALA A 261 30.07 -60.75 23.80
N LEU A 262 30.02 -60.62 22.47
CA LEU A 262 28.97 -59.85 21.77
C LEU A 262 27.70 -60.66 21.53
N LEU A 263 27.80 -62.00 21.54
CA LEU A 263 26.69 -62.94 21.38
C LEU A 263 26.11 -63.42 22.72
N SER A 264 26.49 -62.83 23.85
CA SER A 264 25.89 -63.16 25.14
C SER A 264 24.40 -62.81 25.15
N ARG A 265 23.62 -63.60 25.89
CA ARG A 265 22.16 -63.45 25.98
C ARG A 265 21.77 -62.05 26.45
N GLU A 266 22.50 -61.50 27.42
CA GLU A 266 22.27 -60.18 27.99
C GLU A 266 22.47 -59.08 26.95
N ARG A 267 23.51 -59.21 26.11
CA ARG A 267 23.86 -58.20 25.11
C ARG A 267 22.93 -58.24 23.90
N ILE A 268 22.55 -59.45 23.46
CA ILE A 268 21.51 -59.63 22.44
C ILE A 268 20.18 -59.05 22.93
N SER A 269 19.78 -59.36 24.17
CA SER A 269 18.56 -58.80 24.77
C SER A 269 18.60 -57.27 24.81
N SER A 270 19.72 -56.68 25.24
CA SER A 270 19.91 -55.23 25.20
C SER A 270 19.82 -54.66 23.77
N MET A 271 20.42 -55.31 22.78
CA MET A 271 20.37 -54.86 21.39
C MET A 271 18.96 -54.93 20.80
N VAL A 272 18.21 -56.00 21.08
CA VAL A 272 16.81 -56.16 20.66
C VAL A 272 15.94 -55.08 21.29
N ASN A 273 16.07 -54.85 22.60
CA ASN A 273 15.32 -53.81 23.29
C ASN A 273 15.64 -52.41 22.75
N GLN A 274 16.91 -52.12 22.46
CA GLN A 274 17.28 -50.85 21.86
C GLN A 274 16.72 -50.72 20.43
N THR A 275 16.79 -51.77 19.61
CA THR A 275 16.21 -51.82 18.26
C THR A 275 14.71 -51.52 18.31
N ASP A 276 13.97 -52.23 19.16
CA ASP A 276 12.53 -52.06 19.35
C ASP A 276 12.19 -50.62 19.79
N SER A 277 12.98 -50.05 20.71
CA SER A 277 12.80 -48.65 21.14
C SER A 277 12.97 -47.65 19.99
N GLN A 278 13.93 -47.88 19.08
CA GLN A 278 14.15 -47.02 17.92
C GLN A 278 13.05 -47.18 16.87
N ILE A 279 12.55 -48.40 16.65
CA ILE A 279 11.41 -48.67 15.75
C ILE A 279 10.16 -47.97 16.27
N LYS A 280 9.82 -48.15 17.54
CA LYS A 280 8.67 -47.47 18.19
C LYS A 280 8.80 -45.95 18.13
N ARG A 281 10.01 -45.42 18.25
CA ARG A 281 10.27 -43.99 18.07
C ARG A 281 10.03 -43.55 16.62
N LEU A 282 10.52 -44.32 15.63
CA LEU A 282 10.33 -44.00 14.22
C LEU A 282 8.85 -44.01 13.82
N LEU A 283 8.08 -45.01 14.27
CA LEU A 283 6.63 -45.09 14.03
C LEU A 283 5.90 -43.86 14.57
N ARG A 284 6.17 -43.47 15.83
CA ARG A 284 5.60 -42.26 16.42
C ARG A 284 5.93 -40.99 15.61
N LEU A 285 7.17 -40.85 15.13
CA LEU A 285 7.54 -39.70 14.30
C LEU A 285 6.75 -39.66 12.98
N VAL A 286 6.52 -40.82 12.35
CA VAL A 286 5.72 -40.92 11.13
C VAL A 286 4.26 -40.57 11.40
N ASP A 287 3.69 -41.11 12.48
CA ASP A 287 2.31 -40.83 12.88
C ASP A 287 2.11 -39.34 13.19
N ASP A 288 3.03 -38.72 13.95
CA ASP A 288 2.99 -37.28 14.24
C ASP A 288 3.01 -36.44 12.95
N MET A 289 3.82 -36.82 11.95
CA MET A 289 3.86 -36.14 10.64
C MET A 289 2.56 -36.31 9.85
N LEU A 290 1.95 -37.49 9.89
CA LEU A 290 0.68 -37.77 9.21
C LEU A 290 -0.49 -37.02 9.87
N ASP A 291 -0.53 -37.00 11.20
CA ASP A 291 -1.53 -36.26 11.95
C ASP A 291 -1.40 -34.76 11.72
N GLN A 292 -0.18 -34.21 11.74
CA GLN A 292 0.04 -32.81 11.39
C GLN A 292 -0.49 -32.48 9.98
N SER A 293 -0.21 -33.35 8.99
CA SER A 293 -0.70 -33.17 7.62
C SER A 293 -2.23 -33.18 7.56
N ARG A 294 -2.88 -34.10 8.28
CA ARG A 294 -4.34 -34.17 8.38
C ARG A 294 -4.93 -32.93 9.06
N ILE A 295 -4.31 -32.46 10.14
CA ILE A 295 -4.73 -31.24 10.85
C ILE A 295 -4.64 -30.02 9.93
N GLN A 296 -3.51 -29.82 9.24
CA GLN A 296 -3.34 -28.68 8.32
C GLN A 296 -4.34 -28.68 7.16
N MET A 297 -4.78 -29.87 6.71
CA MET A 297 -5.82 -29.99 5.69
C MET A 297 -7.25 -29.90 6.25
N GLY A 298 -7.44 -29.75 7.56
CA GLY A 298 -8.76 -29.84 8.20
C GLY A 298 -9.42 -31.22 8.06
N LYS A 299 -8.62 -32.28 7.87
CA LYS A 299 -9.06 -33.64 7.58
C LYS A 299 -8.90 -34.61 8.76
N LEU A 300 -8.49 -34.14 9.93
CA LEU A 300 -8.51 -34.96 11.14
C LEU A 300 -9.98 -35.20 11.52
N LYS A 301 -10.46 -36.43 11.29
CA LYS A 301 -11.79 -36.88 11.69
C LYS A 301 -11.67 -37.65 13.00
N LEU A 302 -12.57 -37.36 13.93
CA LEU A 302 -12.69 -38.05 15.20
C LEU A 302 -13.70 -39.19 15.10
N GLU A 303 -13.35 -40.35 15.62
CA GLU A 303 -14.23 -41.50 15.77
C GLU A 303 -14.75 -41.54 17.21
N VAL A 304 -15.82 -40.77 17.48
CA VAL A 304 -16.34 -40.57 18.84
C VAL A 304 -17.17 -41.77 19.30
N GLU A 305 -16.75 -42.38 20.40
CA GLU A 305 -17.38 -43.54 21.05
C GLU A 305 -17.55 -43.32 22.56
N ASP A 306 -18.26 -44.23 23.24
CA ASP A 306 -18.36 -44.21 24.71
C ASP A 306 -17.04 -44.69 25.32
N VAL A 307 -16.39 -43.84 26.12
CA VAL A 307 -15.07 -44.09 26.69
C VAL A 307 -15.11 -43.86 28.20
N ASP A 308 -14.56 -44.81 28.94
CA ASP A 308 -14.19 -44.63 30.35
C ASP A 308 -12.78 -44.01 30.43
N LEU A 309 -12.70 -42.73 30.80
CA LEU A 309 -11.42 -42.02 30.93
C LEU A 309 -10.62 -42.50 32.14
N SER A 310 -11.28 -43.02 33.18
CA SER A 310 -10.59 -43.57 34.35
C SER A 310 -9.79 -44.80 33.94
N GLU A 311 -10.41 -45.73 33.21
CA GLU A 311 -9.75 -46.92 32.68
C GLU A 311 -8.63 -46.55 31.69
N LEU A 312 -8.90 -45.64 30.76
CA LEU A 312 -7.91 -45.22 29.76
C LEU A 312 -6.66 -44.60 30.40
N ILE A 313 -6.82 -43.74 31.41
CA ILE A 313 -5.69 -43.12 32.10
C ILE A 313 -4.91 -44.16 32.90
N GLU A 314 -5.57 -45.11 33.56
CA GLU A 314 -4.92 -46.22 34.25
C GLU A 314 -4.09 -47.10 33.30
N GLU A 315 -4.63 -47.42 32.12
CA GLU A 315 -3.89 -48.17 31.08
C GLU A 315 -2.65 -47.41 30.59
N VAL A 316 -2.76 -46.10 30.36
CA VAL A 316 -1.62 -45.28 29.95
C VAL A 316 -0.58 -45.22 31.07
N VAL A 317 -0.98 -44.94 32.30
CA VAL A 317 -0.08 -44.87 33.47
C VAL A 317 0.63 -46.21 33.69
N GLY A 318 -0.09 -47.33 33.61
CA GLY A 318 0.47 -48.67 33.75
C GLY A 318 1.59 -48.96 32.75
N ARG A 319 1.47 -48.49 31.50
CA ARG A 319 2.52 -48.63 30.48
C ARG A 319 3.76 -47.77 30.75
N TYR A 320 3.60 -46.63 31.41
CA TYR A 320 4.69 -45.69 31.70
C TYR A 320 5.36 -45.90 33.06
N GLN A 321 4.77 -46.69 33.96
CA GLN A 321 5.24 -46.93 35.32
C GLN A 321 6.73 -47.33 35.37
N GLN A 322 7.13 -48.37 34.63
CA GLN A 322 8.51 -48.86 34.61
C GLN A 322 9.50 -47.81 34.04
N GLN A 323 9.08 -47.06 33.03
CA GLN A 323 9.90 -46.01 32.43
C GLN A 323 10.09 -44.83 33.39
N ALA A 324 9.02 -44.43 34.07
CA ALA A 324 9.01 -43.39 35.08
C ALA A 324 9.93 -43.75 36.27
N GLU A 325 9.84 -44.97 36.78
CA GLU A 325 10.73 -45.48 37.84
C GLU A 325 12.20 -45.48 37.41
N SER A 326 12.48 -45.93 36.18
CA SER A 326 13.84 -45.91 35.61
C SER A 326 14.40 -44.49 35.45
N ALA A 327 13.51 -43.50 35.26
CA ALA A 327 13.86 -42.08 35.19
C ALA A 327 13.85 -41.39 36.56
N GLY A 328 13.62 -42.12 37.67
CA GLY A 328 13.54 -41.57 39.02
C GLY A 328 12.28 -40.74 39.29
N SER A 329 11.25 -40.83 38.45
CA SER A 329 10.07 -39.96 38.49
C SER A 329 8.81 -40.76 38.81
N PRO A 330 8.57 -41.22 40.06
CA PRO A 330 7.43 -42.08 40.39
C PRO A 330 6.10 -41.40 40.07
N ILE A 331 5.14 -42.16 39.53
CA ILE A 331 3.82 -41.63 39.13
C ILE A 331 2.82 -41.79 40.27
N TRP A 332 2.10 -40.71 40.57
CA TRP A 332 1.03 -40.64 41.56
C TRP A 332 -0.27 -40.36 40.82
N LEU A 333 -1.17 -41.35 40.75
CA LEU A 333 -2.45 -41.23 40.06
C LEU A 333 -3.57 -40.96 41.08
N ASP A 334 -4.21 -39.80 40.98
CA ASP A 334 -5.43 -39.45 41.72
C ASP A 334 -6.65 -39.64 40.80
N ASN A 335 -7.23 -40.83 40.84
CA ASN A 335 -8.39 -41.25 40.04
C ASN A 335 -9.52 -41.76 40.96
N ARG A 336 -10.25 -40.85 41.61
CA ARG A 336 -11.15 -41.21 42.72
C ARG A 336 -12.50 -41.76 42.30
N GLN A 337 -12.97 -41.47 41.10
CA GLN A 337 -14.30 -41.83 40.63
C GLN A 337 -14.27 -42.21 39.14
N PRO A 338 -14.97 -43.28 38.73
CA PRO A 338 -15.17 -43.62 37.33
C PRO A 338 -15.76 -42.43 36.56
N LEU A 339 -15.17 -42.12 35.41
CA LEU A 339 -15.60 -40.99 34.59
C LEU A 339 -15.71 -41.44 33.13
N SER A 340 -16.94 -41.69 32.71
CA SER A 340 -17.28 -42.01 31.32
C SER A 340 -17.89 -40.82 30.58
N GLY A 341 -17.71 -40.80 29.26
CA GLY A 341 -18.26 -39.80 28.35
C GLY A 341 -17.98 -40.19 26.90
N ARG A 342 -18.20 -39.27 25.97
CA ARG A 342 -18.07 -39.54 24.52
C ARG A 342 -16.86 -38.84 23.92
N TRP A 343 -15.86 -39.61 23.50
CA TRP A 343 -14.64 -39.11 22.85
C TRP A 343 -14.08 -40.13 21.86
N ASP A 344 -13.11 -39.73 21.06
CA ASP A 344 -12.27 -40.66 20.31
C ASP A 344 -11.21 -41.24 21.23
N ARG A 345 -11.36 -42.52 21.61
CA ARG A 345 -10.48 -43.20 22.57
C ARG A 345 -9.02 -43.12 22.16
N PHE A 346 -8.71 -43.42 20.89
CA PHE A 346 -7.35 -43.43 20.37
C PHE A 346 -6.71 -42.04 20.46
N ARG A 347 -7.47 -40.99 20.15
CA ARG A 347 -6.97 -39.61 20.19
C ARG A 347 -6.79 -39.09 21.62
N ILE A 348 -7.67 -39.45 22.55
CA ILE A 348 -7.47 -39.09 23.96
C ILE A 348 -6.28 -39.86 24.55
N GLU A 349 -6.11 -41.14 24.19
CA GLU A 349 -4.92 -41.92 24.56
C GLU A 349 -3.64 -41.21 24.12
N GLN A 350 -3.61 -40.67 22.89
CA GLN A 350 -2.50 -39.91 22.33
C GLN A 350 -2.23 -38.63 23.12
N VAL A 351 -3.28 -37.89 23.53
CA VAL A 351 -3.16 -36.70 24.41
C VAL A 351 -2.51 -37.05 25.73
N VAL A 352 -3.04 -38.03 26.46
CA VAL A 352 -2.54 -38.42 27.78
C VAL A 352 -1.11 -38.95 27.66
N THR A 353 -0.85 -39.80 26.66
CA THR A 353 0.48 -40.35 26.37
C THR A 353 1.52 -39.25 26.12
N ASN A 354 1.17 -38.23 25.34
CA ASN A 354 2.08 -37.13 25.05
C ASN A 354 2.38 -36.30 26.32
N LEU A 355 1.36 -35.98 27.12
CA LEU A 355 1.54 -35.22 28.36
C LEU A 355 2.38 -35.97 29.39
N VAL A 356 2.10 -37.26 29.61
CA VAL A 356 2.88 -38.13 30.52
C VAL A 356 4.31 -38.29 30.03
N SER A 357 4.51 -38.54 28.74
CA SER A 357 5.86 -38.66 28.16
C SER A 357 6.67 -37.37 28.33
N ASN A 358 6.05 -36.21 28.14
CA ASN A 358 6.71 -34.92 28.36
C ASN A 358 7.04 -34.70 29.84
N ALA A 359 6.11 -35.01 30.74
CA ALA A 359 6.33 -34.90 32.17
C ALA A 359 7.50 -35.78 32.66
N ILE A 360 7.66 -36.99 32.14
CA ILE A 360 8.82 -37.86 32.46
C ILE A 360 10.12 -37.27 31.89
N LYS A 361 10.10 -36.76 30.65
CA LYS A 361 11.30 -36.19 30.00
C LYS A 361 11.80 -34.91 30.67
N TYR A 362 10.89 -34.05 31.10
CA TYR A 362 11.21 -32.72 31.63
C TYR A 362 11.10 -32.62 33.16
N GLY A 363 10.54 -33.64 33.82
CA GLY A 363 10.30 -33.69 35.26
C GLY A 363 11.55 -33.80 36.15
N ALA A 364 12.74 -33.92 35.54
CA ALA A 364 14.03 -33.91 36.23
C ALA A 364 14.17 -34.95 37.36
N GLY A 365 13.58 -36.14 37.21
CA GLY A 365 13.69 -37.20 38.23
C GLY A 365 12.87 -36.93 39.50
N LYS A 366 11.80 -36.14 39.40
CA LYS A 366 10.90 -35.83 40.51
C LYS A 366 9.53 -36.51 40.30
N PRO A 367 8.73 -36.67 41.36
CA PRO A 367 7.40 -37.30 41.24
C PRO A 367 6.54 -36.64 40.17
N LEU A 368 5.75 -37.45 39.48
CA LEU A 368 4.76 -37.03 38.50
C LEU A 368 3.36 -37.23 39.09
N GLU A 369 2.55 -36.18 39.14
CA GLU A 369 1.17 -36.25 39.63
C GLU A 369 0.19 -36.19 38.46
N ILE A 370 -0.71 -37.15 38.38
CA ILE A 370 -1.77 -37.22 37.37
C ILE A 370 -3.10 -37.25 38.09
N GLY A 371 -3.99 -36.32 37.78
CA GLY A 371 -5.31 -36.24 38.39
C GLY A 371 -6.42 -36.27 37.36
N LEU A 372 -7.49 -37.02 37.65
CA LEU A 372 -8.75 -36.99 36.91
C LEU A 372 -9.86 -36.48 37.83
N SER A 373 -10.59 -35.47 37.39
CA SER A 373 -11.74 -34.96 38.13
C SER A 373 -12.87 -34.52 37.21
N ARG A 374 -14.11 -34.61 37.69
CA ARG A 374 -15.28 -34.07 37.02
C ARG A 374 -15.63 -32.69 37.59
N ARG A 375 -15.81 -31.70 36.72
CA ARG A 375 -16.34 -30.37 37.06
C ARG A 375 -17.58 -30.09 36.21
N GLY A 376 -18.77 -30.33 36.77
CA GLY A 376 -20.03 -30.19 36.04
C GLY A 376 -20.12 -31.17 34.85
N ASN A 377 -20.20 -30.63 33.63
CA ASN A 377 -20.25 -31.39 32.39
C ASN A 377 -18.88 -31.51 31.69
N THR A 378 -17.79 -31.36 32.44
CA THR A 378 -16.43 -31.35 31.90
C THR A 378 -15.53 -32.29 32.70
N ALA A 379 -14.81 -33.17 32.00
CA ALA A 379 -13.70 -33.92 32.52
C ALA A 379 -12.45 -33.03 32.56
N VAL A 380 -11.71 -33.06 33.66
CA VAL A 380 -10.45 -32.32 33.81
C VAL A 380 -9.34 -33.30 34.10
N ILE A 381 -8.38 -33.37 33.19
CA ILE A 381 -7.14 -34.13 33.31
C ILE A 381 -6.04 -33.13 33.67
N ALA A 382 -5.34 -33.39 34.78
CA ALA A 382 -4.20 -32.60 35.22
C ALA A 382 -2.95 -33.47 35.22
N VAL A 383 -1.91 -33.04 34.50
CA VAL A 383 -0.59 -33.71 34.49
C VAL A 383 0.43 -32.72 35.01
N ARG A 384 0.98 -32.98 36.20
CA ARG A 384 1.90 -32.09 36.91
C ARG A 384 3.27 -32.74 37.06
N ASP A 385 4.27 -32.10 36.48
CA ASP A 385 5.68 -32.36 36.75
C ASP A 385 6.26 -31.30 37.71
N HIS A 386 7.35 -31.64 38.38
CA HIS A 386 8.09 -30.74 39.27
C HIS A 386 9.45 -30.33 38.68
N GLY A 387 9.58 -30.41 37.36
CA GLY A 387 10.82 -30.27 36.61
C GLY A 387 11.33 -28.84 36.41
N SER A 388 11.92 -28.58 35.25
CA SER A 388 12.55 -27.29 34.94
C SER A 388 11.55 -26.12 34.83
N GLY A 389 10.27 -26.42 34.62
CA GLY A 389 9.24 -25.43 34.35
C GLY A 389 9.44 -24.66 33.04
N ILE A 390 8.51 -23.76 32.74
CA ILE A 390 8.39 -23.04 31.47
C ILE A 390 8.15 -21.55 31.78
N ALA A 391 8.96 -20.67 31.18
CA ALA A 391 8.79 -19.23 31.30
C ALA A 391 7.49 -18.76 30.66
N LYS A 392 6.88 -17.71 31.24
CA LYS A 392 5.54 -17.22 30.85
C LYS A 392 5.43 -16.83 29.37
N GLU A 393 6.49 -16.28 28.80
CA GLU A 393 6.57 -15.92 27.36
C GLU A 393 6.45 -17.10 26.39
N HIS A 394 6.65 -18.33 26.88
CA HIS A 394 6.53 -19.54 26.08
C HIS A 394 5.19 -20.27 26.28
N HIS A 395 4.34 -19.90 27.25
CA HIS A 395 3.12 -20.65 27.57
C HIS A 395 2.16 -20.81 26.39
N SER A 396 2.04 -19.79 25.53
CA SER A 396 1.25 -19.89 24.30
C SER A 396 2.01 -20.61 23.19
N LYS A 397 3.33 -20.33 23.08
CA LYS A 397 4.18 -20.80 21.98
C LYS A 397 4.44 -22.30 22.02
N ILE A 398 4.47 -22.94 23.20
CA ILE A 398 4.68 -24.40 23.32
C ILE A 398 3.58 -25.24 22.64
N PHE A 399 2.43 -24.64 22.35
CA PHE A 399 1.35 -25.28 21.60
C PHE A 399 1.39 -24.95 20.11
N GLU A 400 2.33 -24.12 19.66
CA GLU A 400 2.59 -23.87 18.24
C GLU A 400 3.43 -24.99 17.66
N GLN A 401 3.29 -25.22 16.36
CA GLN A 401 4.06 -26.24 15.65
C GLN A 401 5.57 -25.95 15.72
N PHE A 402 6.35 -27.01 15.95
CA PHE A 402 7.83 -26.99 15.94
C PHE A 402 8.49 -26.25 17.09
N GLU A 403 7.71 -25.71 18.03
CA GLU A 403 8.28 -24.90 19.09
C GLU A 403 8.94 -25.77 20.17
N ARG A 404 10.15 -25.36 20.59
CA ARG A 404 10.93 -26.04 21.62
C ARG A 404 11.59 -25.02 22.55
N VAL A 405 11.21 -25.03 23.84
CA VAL A 405 11.73 -24.11 24.88
C VAL A 405 13.22 -24.34 25.19
N SER A 406 13.75 -25.53 24.92
CA SER A 406 15.18 -25.81 25.00
C SER A 406 15.57 -26.89 23.99
N PRO A 407 16.34 -26.54 22.94
CA PRO A 407 16.94 -27.52 22.04
C PRO A 407 18.12 -28.21 22.75
N SER A 408 17.84 -28.99 23.79
CA SER A 408 18.84 -29.91 24.33
C SER A 408 19.04 -31.04 23.31
N PRO A 409 20.28 -31.32 22.86
CA PRO A 409 20.56 -32.40 21.90
C PRO A 409 20.23 -33.78 22.48
N HIS A 410 20.04 -33.90 23.79
CA HIS A 410 19.71 -35.14 24.48
C HIS A 410 18.20 -35.44 24.54
N ILE A 411 17.33 -34.45 24.31
CA ILE A 411 15.87 -34.64 24.33
C ILE A 411 15.37 -34.48 22.90
N ALA A 412 15.00 -35.59 22.27
CA ALA A 412 14.59 -35.60 20.88
C ALA A 412 13.07 -35.53 20.70
N GLY A 413 12.63 -34.91 19.60
CA GLY A 413 11.22 -34.70 19.27
C GLY A 413 11.02 -33.58 18.26
N LEU A 414 9.99 -33.72 17.42
CA LEU A 414 9.63 -32.80 16.33
C LEU A 414 9.01 -31.47 16.81
N GLY A 415 8.70 -31.32 18.10
CA GLY A 415 7.92 -30.18 18.61
C GLY A 415 6.45 -30.20 18.17
N LEU A 416 5.94 -31.38 17.78
CA LEU A 416 4.56 -31.54 17.31
C LEU A 416 3.60 -32.05 18.37
N GLY A 417 4.10 -32.74 19.41
CA GLY A 417 3.25 -33.41 20.37
C GLY A 417 2.21 -32.50 21.02
N LEU A 418 2.63 -31.35 21.58
CA LEU A 418 1.71 -30.40 22.23
C LEU A 418 0.78 -29.69 21.23
N TYR A 419 1.26 -29.43 20.00
CA TYR A 419 0.42 -28.90 18.92
C TYR A 419 -0.69 -29.89 18.53
N ILE A 420 -0.36 -31.16 18.34
CA ILE A 420 -1.32 -32.24 18.05
C ILE A 420 -2.28 -32.42 19.23
N THR A 421 -1.75 -32.44 20.46
CA THR A 421 -2.58 -32.50 21.68
C THR A 421 -3.60 -31.37 21.74
N LYS A 422 -3.19 -30.13 21.49
CA LYS A 422 -4.10 -28.98 21.47
C LYS A 422 -5.20 -29.16 20.41
N ASN A 423 -4.84 -29.52 19.18
CA ASN A 423 -5.82 -29.71 18.11
C ASN A 423 -6.80 -30.85 18.42
N ILE A 424 -6.32 -31.98 18.96
CA ILE A 424 -7.20 -33.08 19.37
C ILE A 424 -8.19 -32.59 20.43
N VAL A 425 -7.71 -31.90 21.47
CA VAL A 425 -8.56 -31.38 22.56
C VAL A 425 -9.58 -30.37 22.03
N GLU A 426 -9.18 -29.44 21.18
CA GLU A 426 -10.05 -28.44 20.57
C GLU A 426 -11.10 -29.07 19.65
N GLN A 427 -10.76 -30.10 18.87
CA GLN A 427 -11.73 -30.83 18.03
C GLN A 427 -12.78 -31.61 18.84
N HIS A 428 -12.46 -31.99 20.08
CA HIS A 428 -13.43 -32.53 21.04
C HIS A 428 -14.25 -31.43 21.76
N GLY A 429 -14.11 -30.16 21.37
CA GLY A 429 -14.76 -29.02 22.01
C GLY A 429 -14.15 -28.65 23.38
N GLY A 430 -12.95 -29.15 23.66
CA GLY A 430 -12.22 -28.92 24.91
C GLY A 430 -11.22 -27.78 24.85
N THR A 431 -10.47 -27.60 25.94
CA THR A 431 -9.36 -26.65 26.03
C THR A 431 -8.16 -27.27 26.74
N ILE A 432 -6.96 -26.84 26.36
CA ILE A 432 -5.71 -27.18 27.06
C ILE A 432 -4.98 -25.90 27.46
N ARG A 433 -4.41 -25.89 28.67
CA ARG A 433 -3.57 -24.79 29.17
C ARG A 433 -2.42 -25.33 30.02
N VAL A 434 -1.42 -24.48 30.24
CA VAL A 434 -0.29 -24.77 31.11
C VAL A 434 -0.23 -23.76 32.26
N GLU A 435 0.06 -24.25 33.46
CA GLU A 435 0.38 -23.45 34.64
C GLU A 435 1.81 -23.82 35.06
N SER A 436 2.76 -22.92 34.85
CA SER A 436 4.19 -23.23 35.07
C SER A 436 5.01 -21.99 35.44
N GLN A 437 6.05 -22.20 36.24
CA GLN A 437 7.09 -21.21 36.54
C GLN A 437 8.48 -21.87 36.41
N PRO A 438 9.50 -21.16 35.91
CA PRO A 438 10.86 -21.69 35.86
C PRO A 438 11.32 -22.23 37.22
N GLY A 439 11.84 -23.45 37.24
CA GLY A 439 12.34 -24.16 38.42
C GLY A 439 11.27 -24.80 39.32
N GLN A 440 9.97 -24.57 39.05
CA GLN A 440 8.86 -25.08 39.87
C GLN A 440 8.04 -26.19 39.18
N GLY A 441 8.45 -26.61 37.98
CA GLY A 441 7.72 -27.58 37.17
C GLY A 441 6.54 -26.98 36.40
N SER A 442 5.70 -27.87 35.84
CA SER A 442 4.58 -27.49 34.97
C SER A 442 3.36 -28.33 35.27
N CYS A 443 2.18 -27.73 35.17
CA CYS A 443 0.90 -28.44 35.21
C CYS A 443 0.13 -28.18 33.92
N PHE A 444 -0.05 -29.23 33.12
CA PHE A 444 -0.90 -29.22 31.95
C PHE A 444 -2.32 -29.60 32.35
N LEU A 445 -3.28 -28.76 32.00
CA LEU A 445 -4.68 -28.92 32.32
C LEU A 445 -5.47 -29.07 31.02
N VAL A 446 -6.06 -30.25 30.84
CA VAL A 446 -6.95 -30.57 29.71
C VAL A 446 -8.37 -30.63 30.21
N GLN A 447 -9.26 -29.90 29.55
CA GLN A 447 -10.69 -29.85 29.86
C GLN A 447 -11.47 -30.39 28.66
N LEU A 448 -12.28 -31.44 28.87
CA LEU A 448 -13.04 -32.10 27.82
C LEU A 448 -14.53 -32.14 28.19
N PRO A 449 -15.46 -31.68 27.34
CA PRO A 449 -16.89 -31.90 27.55
C PRO A 449 -17.22 -33.39 27.61
N LEU A 450 -18.13 -33.81 28.50
CA LEU A 450 -18.54 -35.22 28.63
C LEU A 450 -19.31 -35.77 27.42
N ASP A 451 -19.88 -34.86 26.62
CA ASP A 451 -20.51 -35.18 25.35
C ASP A 451 -19.79 -34.37 24.26
N ALA A 452 -18.71 -34.92 23.72
CA ALA A 452 -18.02 -34.28 22.60
C ALA A 452 -18.91 -34.38 21.36
N GLN A 453 -19.63 -33.30 21.04
CA GLN A 453 -20.25 -33.19 19.72
C GLN A 453 -19.12 -33.05 18.70
N ALA A 454 -19.05 -33.98 17.73
CA ALA A 454 -18.15 -33.86 16.60
C ALA A 454 -18.32 -32.48 15.95
N GLY A 455 -17.33 -31.60 16.13
CA GLY A 455 -17.48 -30.17 15.87
C GLY A 455 -17.81 -29.85 14.42
N GLN A 456 -18.98 -29.25 14.19
CA GLN A 456 -19.33 -28.45 13.00
C GLN A 456 -18.68 -27.05 13.01
N ASN A 457 -17.82 -26.72 13.98
CA ASN A 457 -17.31 -25.36 14.20
C ASN A 457 -15.90 -25.11 13.63
N ALA A 458 -15.74 -25.21 12.31
CA ALA A 458 -14.51 -24.78 11.63
C ALA A 458 -14.75 -24.02 10.31
N GLN A 459 -15.87 -23.30 10.17
CA GLN A 459 -16.21 -22.54 8.95
C GLN A 459 -16.41 -21.02 9.12
N THR A 460 -16.02 -20.43 10.25
CA THR A 460 -16.04 -18.95 10.38
C THR A 460 -14.75 -18.45 11.02
N GLY A 461 -13.90 -17.87 10.17
CA GLY A 461 -12.65 -17.21 10.51
C GLY A 461 -11.97 -16.72 9.24
#